data_AF-A0A7S2JV93-F1
#
_entry.id   AF-A0A7S2JV93-F1
#
_cell.length_a   1.000
_cell.length_b   1.000
_cell.length_c   1.000
_cell.angle_alpha   90.00
_cell.angle_beta   90.00
_cell.angle_gamma   90.00
#
_symmetry.space_group_name_H-M   'P 1'
#
loop_
_entity.id
_entity.type
_entity.pdbx_description
1 polymer ?
#
loop_
_entity_poly.entity_id
_entity_poly.type
_entity_poly.pdbx_seq_one_letter_code
_entity_poly.pdbx_strand_id
1 'polypeptide(L)'
;CVPRAPADHRQGPRGRPLALAAMAMLMDKITIATVPWFGTKSHSRRDITLTVFGTADKLTLPVEVTTKVTEVRWMLSQRLGVEPETLAFVVKQASSFKKLNESDEIRSCT
;
A
#
# COMPACT_ATOMS: atom_id res chain seq x y z
N CYS A 1 11.64 -14.70 63.56
CA CYS A 1 11.65 -15.65 62.43
C CYS A 1 10.60 -15.20 61.42
N VAL A 2 11.01 -14.87 60.19
CA VAL A 2 10.10 -14.49 59.08
C VAL A 2 9.51 -15.78 58.49
N PRO A 3 8.30 -15.76 57.92
CA PRO A 3 8.22 -15.59 56.47
C PRO A 3 7.16 -14.56 56.01
N ARG A 4 7.52 -13.88 54.92
CA ARG A 4 6.78 -12.89 54.14
C ARG A 4 6.10 -13.62 52.97
N ALA A 5 4.84 -13.30 52.66
CA ALA A 5 4.21 -13.34 51.32
C ALA A 5 2.70 -12.98 51.42
N PRO A 6 1.98 -12.63 50.33
CA PRO A 6 2.32 -11.67 49.28
C PRO A 6 1.16 -10.67 49.02
N ALA A 7 1.45 -9.65 48.22
CA ALA A 7 0.46 -8.74 47.64
C ALA A 7 -0.29 -9.42 46.47
N ASP A 8 -1.58 -9.14 46.32
CA ASP A 8 -2.12 -8.31 45.22
C ASP A 8 -3.53 -8.71 44.73
N HIS A 9 -4.24 -7.67 44.28
CA HIS A 9 -5.39 -7.62 43.37
C HIS A 9 -6.79 -8.07 43.82
N ARG A 10 -7.65 -7.06 44.03
CA ARG A 10 -9.08 -7.15 43.68
C ARG A 10 -9.62 -5.84 43.10
N GLN A 11 -10.49 -6.03 42.11
CA GLN A 11 -11.52 -5.13 41.54
C GLN A 11 -11.23 -4.45 40.19
N GLY A 12 -11.86 -5.00 39.13
CA GLY A 12 -12.25 -4.27 37.91
C GLY A 12 -13.54 -3.46 38.15
N PRO A 13 -14.52 -3.43 37.23
CA PRO A 13 -14.52 -3.27 35.76
C PRO A 13 -15.39 -2.06 35.33
N ARG A 14 -15.35 -1.60 34.06
CA ARG A 14 -16.50 -0.96 33.34
C ARG A 14 -16.13 -0.51 31.92
N GLY A 15 -16.97 -0.88 30.95
CA GLY A 15 -17.16 -0.11 29.70
C GLY A 15 -16.88 -0.86 28.38
N ARG A 16 -17.94 -1.18 27.64
CA ARG A 16 -18.01 -1.76 26.27
C ARG A 16 -17.47 -0.76 25.21
N PRO A 17 -17.34 -1.09 23.89
CA PRO A 17 -17.39 -2.38 23.18
C PRO A 17 -16.13 -2.67 22.31
N LEU A 18 -15.67 -3.92 22.30
CA LEU A 18 -14.53 -4.41 21.49
C LEU A 18 -14.81 -4.52 19.97
N ALA A 19 -15.92 -4.01 19.46
CA ALA A 19 -16.35 -4.25 18.08
C ALA A 19 -15.83 -3.24 17.04
N LEU A 20 -15.33 -2.07 17.45
CA LEU A 20 -14.94 -1.02 16.50
C LEU A 20 -13.45 -1.03 16.13
N ALA A 21 -12.58 -1.61 16.98
CA ALA A 21 -11.14 -1.69 16.70
C ALA A 21 -10.78 -2.80 15.68
N ALA A 22 -11.68 -3.75 15.43
CA ALA A 22 -11.43 -4.87 14.52
C ALA A 22 -11.56 -4.51 13.02
N MET A 23 -12.17 -3.38 12.68
CA MET A 23 -12.31 -2.94 11.28
C MET A 23 -11.09 -2.19 10.74
N ALA A 24 -10.22 -1.68 11.61
CA ALA A 24 -9.03 -0.92 11.20
C ALA A 24 -7.85 -1.80 10.74
N MET A 25 -7.90 -3.12 10.96
CA MET A 25 -6.81 -4.03 10.64
C MET A 25 -7.00 -4.81 9.33
N LEU A 26 -8.05 -4.52 8.54
CA LEU A 26 -8.41 -5.33 7.37
C LEU A 26 -7.93 -4.77 6.02
N MET A 27 -7.07 -3.75 5.97
CA MET A 27 -6.56 -3.24 4.67
C MET A 27 -5.04 -3.03 4.61
N ASP A 28 -4.25 -3.83 5.31
CA ASP A 28 -2.77 -3.75 5.23
C ASP A 28 -2.09 -5.07 4.84
N LYS A 29 -2.81 -6.02 4.22
CA LYS A 29 -2.20 -7.26 3.71
C LYS A 29 -2.70 -7.65 2.33
N ILE A 30 -2.31 -6.90 1.32
CA ILE A 30 -1.99 -7.50 0.03
C ILE A 30 -0.58 -8.08 0.20
N THR A 31 -0.49 -9.33 0.64
CA THR A 31 0.78 -10.03 0.83
C THR A 31 1.31 -10.39 -0.56
N ILE A 32 2.12 -9.50 -1.15
CA ILE A 32 2.86 -9.79 -2.38
C ILE A 32 3.88 -10.89 -2.03
N ALA A 33 3.63 -12.10 -2.51
CA ALA A 33 4.49 -13.26 -2.31
C ALA A 33 5.90 -12.94 -2.80
N THR A 34 6.85 -12.82 -1.87
CA THR A 34 8.24 -12.46 -2.16
C THR A 34 9.02 -13.73 -2.49
N VAL A 35 9.28 -13.97 -3.77
CA VAL A 35 10.28 -14.98 -4.19
C VAL A 35 11.68 -14.51 -3.75
N PRO A 36 12.48 -15.36 -3.07
CA PRO A 36 13.79 -14.96 -2.55
C PRO A 36 14.80 -14.99 -3.70
N TRP A 37 15.04 -13.82 -4.29
CA TRP A 37 16.17 -13.61 -5.21
C TRP A 37 17.15 -12.66 -4.52
N PHE A 38 18.38 -13.11 -4.35
CA PHE A 38 19.45 -12.47 -3.58
C PHE A 38 19.67 -11.02 -4.05
N GLY A 39 19.29 -10.05 -3.20
CA GLY A 39 19.43 -8.63 -3.43
C GLY A 39 18.58 -7.84 -2.42
N THR A 40 19.19 -6.95 -1.65
CA THR A 40 18.47 -6.05 -0.74
C THR A 40 17.59 -5.11 -1.58
N LYS A 41 16.26 -5.33 -1.56
CA LYS A 41 15.30 -4.41 -2.18
C LYS A 41 15.14 -3.17 -1.31
N SER A 42 15.08 -2.00 -1.93
CA SER A 42 14.83 -0.75 -1.22
C SER A 42 13.35 -0.64 -0.88
N HIS A 43 13.02 -0.73 0.41
CA HIS A 43 11.65 -0.57 0.96
C HIS A 43 11.28 0.90 1.21
N SER A 44 11.93 1.83 0.50
CA SER A 44 11.58 3.24 0.62
C SER A 44 10.17 3.48 0.07
N ARG A 45 9.35 4.19 0.85
CA ARG A 45 7.98 4.55 0.47
C ARG A 45 7.98 5.95 -0.14
N ARG A 46 7.16 6.14 -1.17
CA ARG A 46 6.95 7.43 -1.83
C ARG A 46 5.50 7.59 -2.25
N ASP A 47 5.05 8.84 -2.29
CA ASP A 47 3.75 9.17 -2.85
C ASP A 47 3.91 9.47 -4.35
N ILE A 48 3.18 8.73 -5.18
CA ILE A 48 3.08 8.99 -6.62
C ILE A 48 1.77 9.69 -6.92
N THR A 49 1.80 10.68 -7.82
CA THR A 49 0.58 11.32 -8.32
C THR A 49 0.35 10.90 -9.75
N LEU A 50 -0.72 10.14 -9.98
CA LEU A 50 -1.20 9.75 -11.30
C LEU A 50 -2.20 10.80 -11.79
N THR A 51 -2.11 11.18 -13.05
CA THR A 51 -3.08 12.08 -13.69
C THR A 51 -3.82 11.30 -14.75
N VAL A 52 -5.16 11.35 -14.73
CA VAL A 52 -5.99 10.63 -15.70
C VAL A 52 -6.00 11.40 -17.02
N PHE A 53 -5.57 10.75 -18.09
CA PHE A 53 -5.39 11.39 -19.39
C PHE A 53 -6.71 11.98 -19.91
N GLY A 54 -6.68 13.25 -20.34
CA GLY A 54 -7.88 13.95 -20.82
C GLY A 54 -8.76 14.56 -19.72
N THR A 55 -8.41 14.39 -18.44
CA THR A 55 -9.12 15.00 -17.31
C THR A 55 -8.16 15.79 -16.42
N ALA A 56 -8.71 16.62 -15.53
CA ALA A 56 -7.93 17.28 -14.48
C ALA A 56 -7.75 16.41 -13.23
N ASP A 57 -8.29 15.18 -13.23
CA ASP A 57 -8.31 14.32 -12.07
C ASP A 57 -6.93 13.77 -11.76
N LYS A 58 -6.57 13.87 -10.49
CA LYS A 58 -5.31 13.41 -9.93
C LYS A 58 -5.57 12.43 -8.81
N LEU A 59 -4.83 11.33 -8.82
CA LEU A 59 -4.88 10.31 -7.79
C LEU A 59 -3.50 10.13 -7.18
N THR A 60 -3.42 10.30 -5.86
CA THR A 60 -2.17 10.09 -5.12
C THR A 60 -2.20 8.72 -4.46
N LEU A 61 -1.14 7.93 -4.68
CA LEU A 61 -0.98 6.59 -4.11
C LEU A 61 0.35 6.49 -3.35
N PRO A 62 0.35 6.02 -2.10
CA PRO A 62 1.58 5.63 -1.44
C PRO A 62 2.05 4.29 -2.01
N VAL A 63 3.25 4.24 -2.58
CA VAL A 63 3.84 3.03 -3.17
C VAL A 63 5.30 2.87 -2.75
N GLU A 64 5.83 1.66 -2.83
CA GLU A 64 7.26 1.44 -2.66
C GLU A 64 8.01 1.81 -3.94
N VAL A 65 9.30 2.15 -3.82
CA VAL A 65 10.12 2.51 -4.99
C VAL A 65 10.18 1.37 -6.00
N THR A 66 10.16 0.12 -5.54
CA THR A 66 10.22 -1.09 -6.37
C THR A 66 8.88 -1.55 -6.92
N THR A 67 7.78 -0.84 -6.61
CA THR A 67 6.42 -1.22 -7.06
C THR A 67 6.34 -1.20 -8.58
N LYS A 68 5.84 -2.30 -9.14
CA LYS A 68 5.71 -2.50 -10.59
C LYS A 68 4.39 -1.94 -11.12
N VAL A 69 4.34 -1.64 -12.42
CA VAL A 69 3.11 -1.17 -13.08
C VAL A 69 1.97 -2.17 -12.91
N THR A 70 2.24 -3.48 -12.97
CA THR A 70 1.22 -4.52 -12.76
C THR A 70 0.56 -4.42 -11.39
N GLU A 71 1.32 -4.13 -10.35
CA GLU A 71 0.81 -4.00 -8.97
C GLU A 71 -0.08 -2.76 -8.85
N VAL A 72 0.37 -1.63 -9.39
CA VAL A 72 -0.42 -0.39 -9.40
C VAL A 72 -1.70 -0.54 -10.21
N ARG A 73 -1.63 -1.23 -11.36
CA ARG A 73 -2.80 -1.55 -12.19
C ARG A 73 -3.84 -2.35 -11.41
N TRP A 74 -3.39 -3.36 -10.65
CA TRP A 74 -4.28 -4.14 -9.79
C TRP A 74 -4.87 -3.29 -8.65
N MET A 75 -4.07 -2.44 -8.02
CA MET A 75 -4.57 -1.53 -6.99
C MET A 75 -5.65 -0.57 -7.53
N LEU A 76 -5.44 -0.04 -8.74
CA LEU A 76 -6.42 0.83 -9.39
C LEU A 76 -7.68 0.09 -9.82
N SER A 77 -7.57 -1.15 -10.31
CA SER A 77 -8.74 -1.94 -10.68
C SER A 77 -9.66 -2.17 -9.48
N GLN A 78 -9.09 -2.48 -8.31
CA GLN A 78 -9.85 -2.66 -7.08
C GLN A 78 -10.47 -1.36 -6.56
N ARG A 79 -9.79 -0.22 -6.72
CA ARG A 79 -10.28 1.07 -6.23
C ARG A 79 -11.33 1.71 -7.12
N LEU A 80 -11.18 1.56 -8.44
CA LEU A 80 -12.03 2.21 -9.44
C LEU A 80 -13.10 1.27 -10.02
N GLY A 81 -13.01 -0.04 -9.77
CA GLY A 81 -13.92 -1.04 -10.35
C GLY A 81 -13.73 -1.23 -11.86
N VAL A 82 -12.54 -0.90 -12.37
CA VAL A 82 -12.20 -0.95 -13.80
C VAL A 82 -11.33 -2.17 -14.07
N GLU A 83 -11.55 -2.85 -15.19
CA GLU A 83 -10.75 -4.03 -15.55
C GLU A 83 -9.27 -3.66 -15.79
N PRO A 84 -8.31 -4.40 -15.20
CA PRO A 84 -6.89 -4.02 -15.26
C PRO A 84 -6.36 -3.90 -16.69
N GLU A 85 -6.85 -4.73 -17.63
CA GLU A 85 -6.39 -4.73 -19.02
C GLU A 85 -6.72 -3.43 -19.77
N THR A 86 -7.74 -2.70 -19.32
CA THR A 86 -8.15 -1.43 -19.91
C THR A 86 -7.27 -0.25 -19.46
N LEU A 87 -6.48 -0.43 -18.40
CA LEU A 87 -5.64 0.62 -17.82
C LEU A 87 -4.26 0.66 -18.50
N ALA A 88 -4.04 1.72 -19.29
CA ALA A 88 -2.76 2.03 -19.89
C ALA A 88 -2.01 3.12 -19.11
N PHE A 89 -0.74 2.87 -18.79
CA PHE A 89 0.13 3.84 -18.14
C PHE A 89 1.09 4.44 -19.17
N VAL A 90 1.16 5.76 -19.18
CA VAL A 90 2.07 6.52 -20.05
C VAL A 90 2.93 7.44 -19.20
N VAL A 91 4.19 7.58 -19.57
CA VAL A 91 5.13 8.52 -18.96
C VAL A 91 5.62 9.50 -20.02
N LYS A 92 5.72 10.78 -19.64
CA LYS A 92 6.35 11.79 -20.48
C LYS A 92 7.87 11.62 -20.43
N GLN A 93 8.49 11.43 -21.59
CA GLN A 93 9.95 11.34 -21.75
C GLN A 93 10.39 12.44 -22.71
N ALA A 94 11.03 13.48 -22.17
CA ALA A 94 11.40 14.68 -22.91
C ALA A 94 10.21 15.28 -23.69
N SER A 95 10.15 15.06 -25.01
CA SER A 95 9.13 15.58 -25.92
C SER A 95 8.06 14.55 -26.34
N SER A 96 8.13 13.30 -25.88
CA SER A 96 7.19 12.24 -26.27
C SER A 96 6.56 11.54 -25.07
N PHE A 97 5.49 10.79 -25.32
CA PHE A 97 4.89 9.89 -24.33
C PHE A 97 5.26 8.45 -24.66
N LYS A 98 5.72 7.71 -23.66
CA LYS A 98 6.03 6.29 -23.76
C LYS A 98 5.07 5.48 -22.90
N LYS A 99 4.46 4.44 -23.48
CA LYS A 99 3.69 3.45 -22.72
C LYS A 99 4.63 2.62 -21.85
N LEU A 100 4.30 2.47 -20.58
CA LEU A 100 5.05 1.61 -19.66
C LEU A 100 4.64 0.15 -19.82
N ASN A 101 5.62 -0.74 -19.74
CA ASN A 101 5.39 -2.18 -19.70
C ASN A 101 5.07 -2.62 -18.27
N GLU A 102 4.55 -3.83 -18.13
CA GLU A 102 4.15 -4.42 -16.86
C GLU A 102 5.31 -4.57 -15.87
N SER A 103 6.49 -4.92 -16.38
CA SER A 103 7.71 -5.10 -15.58
C SER A 103 8.42 -3.80 -15.21
N ASP A 104 7.98 -2.65 -15.78
CA ASP A 104 8.56 -1.35 -15.46
C ASP A 104 8.18 -0.93 -14.03
N GLU A 105 9.08 -0.19 -13.39
CA GLU A 105 8.84 0.44 -12.09
C GLU A 105 8.17 1.78 -12.26
N ILE A 106 7.18 2.07 -11.43
CA ILE A 106 6.52 3.38 -11.45
C ILE A 106 7.47 4.40 -10.85
N ARG A 107 7.92 5.37 -11.66
CA ARG A 107 8.80 6.45 -11.22
C ARG A 107 7.99 7.69 -10.87
N SER A 108 8.43 8.40 -9.82
CA SER A 108 7.98 9.76 -9.55
C SER A 108 8.51 10.69 -10.64
N CYS A 109 7.59 11.40 -11.30
CA CYS A 109 7.92 12.58 -12.10
C CYS A 109 8.36 13.69 -11.14
N THR A 110 9.66 13.96 -11.07
CA THR A 110 10.20 15.22 -10.52
C THR A 110 9.97 16.37 -11.48
#